data_AF-A0A8T4M066-F1
#
_entry.id   AF-A0A8T4M066-F1
#
_cell.length_a   1.000
_cell.length_b   1.000
_cell.length_c   1.000
_cell.angle_alpha   90.00
_cell.angle_beta   90.00
_cell.angle_gamma   90.00
#
_symmetry.space_group_name_H-M   'P 1'
#
loop_
_entity.id
_entity.type
_entity.pdbx_description
1 polymer ?
#
loop_
_entity_poly.entity_id
_entity_poly.type
_entity_poly.pdbx_seq_one_letter_code
_entity_poly.pdbx_strand_id
1 'polypeptide(L)' 'MKRFKELLKLGKNDITKKMNEMEMEIVKARVTASKGGKVKIRELKKTLANLKMLNKQNNGDRSKNRVAS' A
#
# COMPACT_ATOMS: atom_id res chain seq x y z
N MET A 1 -5.24 -1.29 15.06
CA MET A 1 -5.01 -2.01 13.78
C MET A 1 -6.29 -2.21 12.93
N LYS A 2 -7.33 -1.34 13.02
CA LYS A 2 -8.58 -1.50 12.23
C LYS A 2 -8.37 -1.43 10.70
N ARG A 3 -7.44 -0.60 10.23
CA ARG A 3 -7.17 -0.39 8.79
C ARG A 3 -6.64 -1.62 8.05
N PHE A 4 -5.84 -2.50 8.67
CA PHE A 4 -5.23 -3.62 7.95
C PHE A 4 -6.25 -4.71 7.55
N LYS A 5 -7.19 -5.01 8.45
CA LYS A 5 -8.28 -5.97 8.17
C LYS A 5 -9.20 -5.49 7.04
N GLU A 6 -9.36 -4.19 6.89
CA GLU A 6 -10.11 -3.58 5.77
C GLU A 6 -9.33 -3.70 4.46
N LEU A 7 -8.01 -3.52 4.49
CA LEU A 7 -7.15 -3.68 3.31
C LEU A 7 -7.17 -5.12 2.79
N LEU A 8 -7.24 -6.12 3.67
CA LEU A 8 -7.33 -7.55 3.30
C LEU A 8 -8.55 -7.88 2.43
N LYS A 9 -9.61 -7.07 2.48
CA LYS A 9 -10.84 -7.30 1.72
C LYS A 9 -10.79 -6.71 0.30
N LEU A 10 -9.75 -5.96 -0.06
CA LEU A 10 -9.64 -5.31 -1.36
C LEU A 10 -9.22 -6.30 -2.45
N GLY A 11 -9.82 -6.18 -3.64
CA GLY A 11 -9.40 -6.92 -4.82
C GLY A 11 -8.01 -6.48 -5.31
N LYS A 12 -7.35 -7.32 -6.13
CA LYS A 12 -6.00 -7.02 -6.65
C LYS A 12 -5.92 -5.67 -7.36
N ASN A 13 -6.91 -5.38 -8.20
CA ASN A 13 -6.98 -4.11 -8.94
C ASN A 13 -7.19 -2.91 -8.00
N ASP A 14 -7.98 -3.09 -6.95
CA ASP A 14 -8.25 -2.05 -5.97
C ASP A 14 -7.02 -1.76 -5.10
N ILE A 15 -6.24 -2.80 -4.77
CA ILE A 15 -4.96 -2.65 -4.08
C ILE A 15 -3.99 -1.81 -4.93
N THR A 16 -3.87 -2.08 -6.23
CA THR A 16 -3.00 -1.32 -7.13
C THR A 16 -3.46 0.13 -7.28
N LYS A 17 -4.77 0.37 -7.47
CA LYS A 17 -5.33 1.73 -7.52
C LYS A 17 -5.02 2.51 -6.24
N LYS A 18 -5.24 1.88 -5.09
CA LYS A 18 -5.00 2.49 -3.77
C LYS A 18 -3.52 2.73 -3.49
N MET A 19 -2.62 1.90 -4.03
CA MET A 19 -1.18 2.16 -3.99
C MET A 19 -0.81 3.43 -4.75
N ASN A 20 -1.32 3.59 -5.98
CA ASN A 20 -1.04 4.76 -6.81
C ASN A 20 -1.59 6.06 -6.17
N GLU A 21 -2.81 6.00 -5.61
CA GLU A 21 -3.40 7.10 -4.85
C GLU A 21 -2.52 7.51 -3.66
N MET A 22 -2.06 6.53 -2.87
CA MET A 22 -1.18 6.78 -1.72
C MET A 22 0.18 7.36 -2.12
N GLU A 23 0.76 6.92 -3.24
CA GLU A 23 2.00 7.49 -3.76
C GLU A 23 1.82 8.96 -4.18
N MET A 24 0.71 9.30 -4.84
CA MET A 24 0.37 10.69 -5.18
C MET A 24 0.13 11.55 -3.94
N GLU A 25 -0.55 11.03 -2.92
CA GLU A 25 -0.73 11.76 -1.66
C GLU A 25 0.59 12.02 -0.93
N ILE A 26 1.53 11.07 -0.98
CA ILE A 26 2.87 11.27 -0.43
C ILE A 26 3.59 12.39 -1.16
N VAL A 27 3.53 12.42 -2.50
CA VAL A 27 4.16 13.49 -3.30
C VAL A 27 3.55 14.84 -2.96
N LYS A 28 2.22 14.97 -2.94
CA LYS A 28 1.52 16.19 -2.53
C LYS A 28 1.93 16.61 -1.11
N ALA A 29 1.91 15.65 -0.17
CA ALA A 29 2.30 15.90 1.21
C ALA A 29 3.74 16.39 1.31
N ARG A 30 4.68 15.83 0.54
CA ARG A 30 6.09 16.26 0.49
C ARG A 30 6.23 17.69 -0.04
N VAL A 31 5.50 18.06 -1.09
CA VAL A 31 5.50 19.44 -1.62
C VAL A 31 4.98 20.42 -0.57
N THR A 32 3.97 20.02 0.21
CA THR A 32 3.41 20.85 1.30
C THR A 32 4.17 20.76 2.64
N ALA A 33 5.17 19.87 2.77
CA ALA A 33 5.76 19.51 4.05
C ALA A 33 6.70 20.58 4.64
N SER A 34 6.93 21.69 3.92
CA SER A 34 7.69 22.85 4.41
C SER A 34 7.18 23.38 5.76
N LYS A 35 5.92 23.09 6.13
CA LYS A 35 5.28 23.52 7.39
C LYS A 35 4.79 22.36 8.28
N GLY A 36 5.59 21.31 8.49
CA GLY A 36 5.35 20.34 9.58
C GLY A 36 4.65 19.03 9.21
N GLY A 37 4.58 18.66 7.92
CA GLY A 37 3.87 17.45 7.44
C GLY A 37 4.54 16.08 7.69
N LYS A 38 5.62 16.00 8.49
CA LYS A 38 6.43 14.78 8.64
C LYS A 38 5.65 13.58 9.20
N VAL A 39 4.71 13.82 10.11
CA VAL A 39 3.87 12.77 10.72
C VAL A 39 2.90 12.18 9.69
N LYS A 40 2.20 13.03 8.94
CA LYS A 40 1.28 12.61 7.86
C LYS A 40 2.01 11.76 6.81
N ILE A 41 3.19 12.19 6.37
CA ILE A 41 4.01 11.42 5.42
C ILE A 41 4.38 10.05 5.99
N ARG A 42 4.72 9.95 7.28
CA ARG A 42 5.05 8.69 7.94
C ARG A 42 3.86 7.73 7.95
N GLU A 43 2.65 8.22 8.22
CA GLU A 43 1.44 7.40 8.22
C GLU A 43 1.04 6.92 6.81
N LEU A 44 1.17 7.78 5.81
CA LEU A 44 0.95 7.43 4.41
C LEU A 44 1.93 6.33 3.96
N LYS A 45 3.21 6.47 4.31
CA LYS A 45 4.24 5.44 4.02
C LYS A 45 3.94 4.11 4.70
N LYS A 46 3.49 4.11 5.96
CA LYS A 46 3.09 2.87 6.66
C LYS A 46 1.94 2.17 5.94
N THR A 47 0.95 2.95 5.48
CA THR A 47 -0.19 2.39 4.73
C THR A 47 0.25 1.82 3.38
N LEU A 48 1.12 2.52 2.66
CA LEU A 48 1.70 2.04 1.40
C LEU A 48 2.51 0.75 1.58
N ALA A 49 3.28 0.62 2.67
CA ALA A 49 4.02 -0.59 2.99
C ALA A 49 3.08 -1.79 3.21
N ASN A 50 1.97 -1.60 3.92
CA ASN A 50 0.96 -2.64 4.12
C ASN A 50 0.30 -3.07 2.80
N LEU A 51 0.00 -2.12 1.91
CA LEU A 51 -0.54 -2.40 0.58
C LEU A 51 0.45 -3.19 -0.29
N LYS A 52 1.73 -2.81 -0.27
CA LYS A 52 2.82 -3.52 -0.99
C LYS A 52 3.00 -4.94 -0.46
N MET A 53 2.93 -5.13 0.85
CA MET A 53 2.97 -6.46 1.48
C MET A 53 1.79 -7.32 1.02
N LEU A 54 0.57 -6.77 1.06
CA LEU A 54 -0.64 -7.48 0.63
C LEU A 54 -0.60 -7.84 -0.86
N ASN A 55 -0.16 -6.91 -1.71
CA ASN A 55 0.01 -7.18 -3.14
C ASN A 55 1.05 -8.29 -3.38
N LYS A 56 2.15 -8.30 -2.61
CA LYS A 56 3.16 -9.37 -2.66
C LYS A 56 2.60 -10.70 -2.19
N GLN A 57 1.78 -10.76 -1.14
CA GLN A 57 1.11 -11.99 -0.72
C GLN A 57 0.17 -12.52 -1.81
N ASN A 58 -0.66 -11.64 -2.38
CA ASN A 58 -1.62 -11.98 -3.44
C ASN A 58 -0.96 -12.44 -4.75
N ASN A 59 0.30 -12.05 -5.01
CA ASN A 59 1.05 -12.45 -6.21
C ASN A 59 2.07 -13.56 -5.93
N GLY A 60 2.60 -13.66 -4.71
CA GLY A 60 3.53 -14.70 -4.27
C GLY A 60 2.88 -16.07 -4.13
N ASP A 61 1.57 -16.12 -3.85
CA ASP A 61 0.79 -17.37 -3.84
C ASP A 61 0.80 -18.07 -5.23
N ARG A 62 0.81 -17.27 -6.32
CA ARG A 62 0.93 -17.81 -7.68
C ARG A 62 2.31 -18.37 -8.02
N SER A 63 3.36 -17.99 -7.28
CA SER A 63 4.72 -18.48 -7.54
C SER A 63 4.94 -19.87 -6.98
N LYS A 64 4.29 -20.23 -5.87
CA LYS A 64 4.42 -21.58 -5.26
C LYS A 64 3.66 -22.65 -6.03
N ASN A 65 2.58 -22.28 -6.72
CA ASN A 65 1.79 -23.22 -7.53
C ASN A 65 2.37 -23.55 -8.91
N ARG A 66 3.41 -22.85 -9.39
CA ARG A 66 4.00 -23.10 -10.72
C ARG A 66 5.15 -24.11 -10.71
N VAL A 67 5.70 -24.42 -9.55
CA VAL A 67 6.81 -25.38 -9.40
C VAL A 67 6.33 -26.81 -9.11
N ALA A 68 5.01 -27.02 -9.09
CA ALA A 68 4.36 -28.30 -8.81
C ALA A 68 3.48 -28.80 -9.97
N SER A 69 3.79 -28.41 -11.21
CA SER A 69 3.10 -28.87 -12.43
C SER A 69 4.09 -29.35 -13.47
#